data_AF-A0A433JN07-F1
#
_entry.id   AF-A0A433JN07-F1
#
_cell.length_a   1.000
_cell.length_b   1.000
_cell.length_c   1.000
_cell.angle_alpha   90.00
_cell.angle_beta   90.00
_cell.angle_gamma   90.00
#
_symmetry.space_group_name_H-M   'P 1'
#
loop_
_entity.id
_entity.type
_entity.pdbx_description
1 polymer ?
#
loop_
_entity_poly.entity_id
_entity_poly.type
_entity_poly.pdbx_seq_one_letter_code
_entity_poly.pdbx_strand_id
1 'polypeptide(L)'
;MLGNLTGWHLVIILVIVLLLFGATRLPALTRSIGQSVRIFKKEVRDDDSTTSSTTGSTSGVHTDESPVTPSASARRDADTTP
;
A
#
# COMPACT_ATOMS: atom_id res chain seq x y z
N MET A 1 -33.50 24.25 0.39
CA MET A 1 -33.76 23.15 -0.56
C MET A 1 -32.59 22.14 -0.69
N LEU A 2 -31.61 22.09 0.23
CA LEU A 2 -30.46 21.16 0.20
C LEU A 2 -30.43 20.15 1.37
N GLY A 3 -31.46 20.12 2.23
CA GLY A 3 -31.48 19.33 3.46
C GLY A 3 -31.75 17.83 3.28
N ASN A 4 -32.02 17.38 2.05
CA ASN A 4 -32.35 15.98 1.73
C ASN A 4 -31.15 15.19 1.18
N LEU A 5 -29.92 15.72 1.27
CA LEU A 5 -28.68 14.94 1.12
C LEU A 5 -28.34 14.15 2.39
N THR A 6 -29.38 13.86 3.19
CA THR A 6 -29.65 12.58 3.84
C THR A 6 -28.50 11.60 3.66
N GLY A 7 -27.62 11.51 4.66
CA GLY A 7 -26.49 10.58 4.69
C GLY A 7 -26.87 9.12 4.39
N TRP A 8 -28.17 8.79 4.43
CA TRP A 8 -28.71 7.54 3.91
C TRP A 8 -28.31 7.27 2.45
N HIS A 9 -28.30 8.27 1.57
CA HIS A 9 -27.88 8.09 0.18
C HIS A 9 -26.40 7.69 0.10
N LEU A 10 -25.56 8.29 0.94
CA LEU A 10 -24.13 7.96 1.03
C LEU A 10 -23.95 6.51 1.49
N VAL A 11 -24.76 6.05 2.45
CA VAL A 11 -24.78 4.64 2.89
C VAL A 11 -25.22 3.71 1.76
N ILE A 12 -26.29 4.03 1.01
CA ILE A 12 -26.71 3.23 -0.16
C ILE A 12 -25.59 3.12 -1.19
N ILE A 13 -24.93 4.23 -1.52
CA ILE A 13 -23.83 4.24 -2.50
C ILE A 13 -22.67 3.38 -1.99
N LEU A 14 -22.32 3.52 -0.70
CA LEU A 14 -21.30 2.69 -0.07
C LEU A 14 -21.64 1.21 -0.17
N VAL A 15 -22.89 0.82 0.12
CA VAL A 15 -23.36 -0.56 -0.02
C VAL A 15 -23.21 -1.06 -1.46
N ILE A 16 -23.63 -0.29 -2.46
CA ILE A 16 -23.48 -0.66 -3.87
C ILE A 16 -22.00 -0.86 -4.25
N VAL A 17 -21.11 0.04 -3.82
CA VAL A 17 -19.67 -0.10 -4.08
C VAL A 17 -19.12 -1.34 -3.38
N LEU A 18 -19.55 -1.66 -2.16
CA LEU A 18 -19.16 -2.89 -1.47
C LEU A 18 -19.67 -4.15 -2.18
N LEU A 19 -20.84 -4.13 -2.82
CA LEU A 19 -21.33 -5.25 -3.63
C LEU A 19 -20.50 -5.42 -4.92
N LEU A 20 -20.15 -4.33 -5.60
CA LEU A 20 -19.39 -4.38 -6.86
C LEU A 20 -17.91 -4.74 -6.64
N PHE A 21 -17.28 -4.10 -5.65
CA PHE A 21 -15.86 -4.28 -5.36
C PHE A 21 -15.60 -5.41 -4.36
N GLY A 22 -16.60 -5.79 -3.56
CA GLY A 22 -16.45 -6.75 -2.47
C GLY A 22 -15.83 -6.14 -1.21
N ALA A 23 -16.08 -6.78 -0.06
CA ALA A 23 -15.61 -6.33 1.26
C ALA A 23 -14.08 -6.31 1.41
N THR A 24 -13.33 -7.04 0.57
CA THR A 24 -11.86 -7.16 0.67
C THR A 24 -11.09 -6.17 -0.20
N ARG A 25 -11.67 -5.63 -1.28
CA ARG A 25 -10.96 -4.71 -2.19
C ARG A 25 -10.91 -3.28 -1.67
N LEU A 26 -11.99 -2.78 -1.06
CA LEU A 26 -12.03 -1.43 -0.48
C LEU A 26 -11.00 -1.22 0.65
N PRO A 27 -10.85 -2.12 1.63
CA PRO A 27 -9.84 -1.98 2.68
C PRO A 27 -8.41 -2.04 2.14
N ALA A 28 -8.15 -2.88 1.14
CA ALA A 28 -6.82 -3.00 0.54
C ALA A 28 -6.40 -1.71 -0.19
N LEU A 29 -7.31 -1.13 -0.98
CA LEU A 29 -7.08 0.12 -1.72
C LEU A 29 -6.99 1.33 -0.77
N THR A 30 -7.86 1.41 0.23
CA THR A 30 -7.79 2.50 1.21
C THR A 30 -6.53 2.43 2.07
N ARG A 31 -6.00 1.22 2.35
CA ARG A 31 -4.75 1.08 3.10
C ARG A 31 -3.53 1.55 2.31
N SER A 32 -3.42 1.23 1.02
CA SER A 32 -2.31 1.71 0.17
C SER A 32 -2.38 3.23 -0.05
N ILE A 33 -3.55 3.76 -0.40
CA ILE A 33 -3.77 5.20 -0.60
C ILE A 33 -3.59 5.97 0.73
N GLY A 34 -4.08 5.42 1.83
CA GLY A 34 -3.96 6.00 3.16
C GLY A 34 -2.52 6.07 3.67
N GLN A 35 -1.67 5.10 3.30
CA GLN A 35 -0.24 5.16 3.61
C GLN A 35 0.44 6.31 2.86
N SER A 36 0.19 6.49 1.56
CA SER A 36 0.75 7.61 0.77
C SER A 36 0.29 8.98 1.31
N VAL A 37 -0.99 9.11 1.66
CA VAL A 37 -1.52 10.36 2.23
C VAL A 37 -0.95 10.62 3.63
N ARG A 38 -0.76 9.57 4.45
CA ARG A 38 -0.17 9.70 5.79
C ARG A 38 1.28 10.18 5.73
N ILE A 39 2.08 9.66 4.79
CA ILE A 39 3.47 10.07 4.61
C ILE A 39 3.52 11.53 4.17
N PHE A 40 2.77 11.90 3.13
CA PHE A 40 2.67 13.29 2.67
C PHE A 40 2.21 14.25 3.77
N LYS A 41 1.21 13.85 4.58
CA LYS A 41 0.74 14.66 5.71
C LYS A 41 1.79 14.81 6.82
N LYS A 42 2.66 13.81 7.01
CA LYS A 42 3.74 13.86 8.01
C LYS A 42 4.86 14.77 7.54
N GLU A 43 5.31 14.63 6.30
CA GLU A 43 6.34 15.51 5.73
C GLU A 43 5.90 16.97 5.74
N VAL A 44 4.69 17.26 5.26
CA VAL A 44 4.11 18.62 5.28
C VAL A 44 3.95 19.17 6.70
N ARG A 45 3.74 18.31 7.71
CA ARG A 45 3.65 18.74 9.11
C ARG A 45 5.00 18.89 9.80
N ASP A 46 5.98 18.07 9.45
CA ASP A 46 7.34 18.13 10.01
C ASP A 46 8.07 19.39 9.52
N ASP A 47 7.78 19.86 8.30
CA ASP A 47 8.27 21.14 7.78
C ASP A 47 7.70 22.35 8.56
N ASP A 48 6.46 22.25 9.05
CA ASP A 48 5.80 23.28 9.88
C ASP A 48 6.11 23.14 11.38
N SER A 49 6.59 21.97 11.84
CA SER A 49 6.79 21.68 13.27
C SER A 49 8.11 20.95 13.55
N THR A 50 9.21 21.70 13.58
CA THR A 50 10.47 21.21 14.15
C THR A 50 10.23 20.74 15.61
N THR A 51 10.32 19.43 15.83
CA THR A 51 10.22 18.68 17.11
C THR A 51 8.83 18.15 17.46
N SER A 52 8.45 16.96 16.96
CA SER A 52 7.98 15.84 17.80
C SER A 52 7.57 14.60 17.01
N SER A 53 8.00 13.44 17.54
CA SER A 53 7.42 12.10 17.43
C SER A 53 7.90 11.15 16.31
N THR A 54 9.06 10.55 16.60
CA THR A 54 9.31 9.11 16.40
C THR A 54 8.15 8.31 17.00
N THR A 55 7.24 7.78 16.17
CA THR A 55 6.48 6.52 16.40
C THR A 55 5.66 6.15 15.16
N GLY A 56 5.86 4.93 14.68
CA GLY A 56 5.02 4.30 13.66
C GLY A 56 5.67 3.09 13.00
N SER A 57 6.17 2.15 13.81
CA SER A 57 6.73 0.86 13.39
C SER A 57 5.65 -0.08 12.82
N THR A 58 6.05 -0.85 11.81
CA THR A 58 5.66 -2.25 11.54
C THR A 58 4.17 -2.65 11.52
N SER A 59 3.66 -2.93 10.32
CA SER A 59 2.76 -4.07 10.06
C SER A 59 2.74 -4.41 8.58
N GLY A 60 3.48 -5.46 8.22
CA GLY A 60 3.53 -6.06 6.89
C GLY A 60 4.69 -7.04 6.71
N VAL A 61 4.85 -8.01 7.61
CA VAL A 61 5.52 -9.29 7.30
C VAL A 61 4.50 -10.20 6.62
N HIS A 62 4.98 -11.10 5.75
CA HIS A 62 4.34 -12.01 4.78
C HIS A 62 4.48 -11.48 3.34
N THR A 63 5.30 -12.04 2.44
CA THR A 63 5.91 -13.38 2.41
C THR A 63 7.18 -13.33 1.57
N ASP A 64 8.22 -13.96 2.13
CA ASP A 64 9.31 -14.66 1.46
C ASP A 64 8.98 -15.11 0.03
N GLU A 65 9.44 -14.37 -0.99
CA GLU A 65 9.88 -14.98 -2.24
C GLU A 65 11.37 -14.69 -2.37
N SER A 66 12.13 -15.66 -1.87
CA SER A 66 13.55 -15.83 -2.09
C SER A 66 13.94 -15.41 -3.51
N PRO A 67 15.00 -14.58 -3.70
CA PRO A 67 15.50 -14.28 -5.03
C PRO A 67 16.11 -15.56 -5.57
N VAL A 68 15.35 -16.33 -6.36
CA VAL A 68 15.87 -17.46 -7.11
C VAL A 68 16.74 -16.93 -8.25
N THR A 69 17.98 -16.70 -7.86
CA THR A 69 19.19 -17.01 -8.61
C THR A 69 19.45 -16.14 -9.84
N PRO A 70 20.52 -15.31 -9.83
CA PRO A 70 21.03 -14.73 -11.06
C PRO A 70 21.46 -15.88 -11.98
N SER A 71 20.64 -16.17 -12.99
CA SER A 71 21.00 -17.02 -14.12
C SER A 71 21.97 -16.26 -15.02
N ALA A 72 23.17 -15.99 -14.50
CA ALA A 72 24.32 -15.50 -15.26
C ALA A 72 25.58 -15.90 -14.50
N SER A 73 26.48 -16.61 -15.18
CA SER A 73 27.87 -16.91 -14.77
C SER A 73 28.15 -18.26 -14.08
N ALA A 74 27.96 -19.40 -14.79
CA ALA A 74 28.61 -20.68 -14.41
C ALA A 74 28.74 -21.74 -15.55
N ARG A 75 28.74 -21.36 -16.83
CA ARG A 75 28.98 -22.30 -17.97
C ARG A 75 30.03 -21.79 -18.97
N ARG A 76 31.07 -21.15 -18.46
CA ARG A 76 32.40 -21.18 -19.08
C ARG A 76 33.22 -22.12 -18.19
N ASP A 77 34.18 -22.86 -18.75
CA ASP A 77 35.09 -23.79 -18.05
C ASP A 77 34.71 -25.29 -18.14
N ALA A 78 34.52 -25.77 -19.37
CA ALA A 78 34.81 -27.13 -19.86
C ALA A 78 34.56 -27.04 -21.37
N ASP A 79 35.48 -27.19 -22.32
CA ASP A 79 36.67 -28.02 -22.44
C ASP A 79 37.60 -27.25 -23.38
N THR A 80 38.79 -26.89 -22.91
CA THR A 80 39.89 -26.48 -23.79
C THR A 80 41.15 -27.18 -23.29
N THR A 81 41.67 -28.06 -24.15
CA THR A 81 43.10 -28.39 -24.30
C THR A 81 43.66 -29.43 -23.29
N PRO A 82 44.65 -30.28 -23.67
CA PRO A 82 45.49 -30.28 -24.88
C PRO A 82 45.24 -31.35 -25.94
#